data_AF-A0A954NVV8-F1
#
_entry.id   AF-A0A954NVV8-F1
#
_cell.length_a   1.000
_cell.length_b   1.000
_cell.length_c   1.000
_cell.angle_alpha   90.00
_cell.angle_beta   90.00
_cell.angle_gamma   90.00
#
_symmetry.space_group_name_H-M   'P 1'
#
loop_
_entity.id
_entity.type
_entity.pdbx_description
1 polymer ?
#
loop_
_entity_poly.entity_id
_entity_poly.type
_entity_poly.pdbx_seq_one_letter_code
_entity_poly.pdbx_strand_id
1 'polypeptide(L)'
;LIFAGPGVSAGGRCHEPAELLDIYPTLVDLCGLPTKDGLEGHSLVPQLTLANTPREWPAITTHNQHNHGIRTSRWRYIQYADGSEELYNMVADPHEWDNLAINSAYGDVVEELREHLPTINTYAVPGSAHRILLYDNGQPNWEGEDIEADDPIPEL
;
A
#
# COMPACT_ATOMS: atom_id res chain seq x y z
N LEU A 1 -14.75 -1.07 -1.79
CA LEU A 1 -14.93 -2.49 -2.20
C LEU A 1 -16.26 -2.98 -1.65
N ILE A 2 -17.08 -3.68 -2.45
CA ILE A 2 -18.37 -4.25 -2.01
C ILE A 2 -18.45 -5.70 -2.49
N PHE A 3 -18.80 -6.61 -1.59
CA PHE A 3 -19.14 -7.99 -1.89
C PHE A 3 -20.61 -8.25 -1.53
N ALA A 4 -21.31 -9.02 -2.34
CA ALA A 4 -22.68 -9.44 -2.08
C ALA A 4 -22.89 -10.85 -2.64
N GLY A 5 -23.48 -11.73 -1.86
CA GLY A 5 -23.74 -13.11 -2.27
C GLY A 5 -23.98 -14.05 -1.09
N PRO A 6 -24.20 -15.35 -1.36
CA PRO A 6 -24.31 -16.37 -0.33
C PRO A 6 -23.07 -16.39 0.57
N GLY A 7 -23.26 -16.53 1.89
CA GLY A 7 -22.17 -16.57 2.87
C GLY A 7 -21.59 -15.20 3.26
N VAL A 8 -21.96 -14.12 2.58
CA VAL A 8 -21.57 -12.76 2.97
C VAL A 8 -22.61 -12.17 3.92
N SER A 9 -22.17 -11.63 5.05
CA SER A 9 -23.05 -11.00 6.04
C SER A 9 -23.75 -9.76 5.48
N ALA A 10 -25.07 -9.79 5.47
CA ALA A 10 -25.89 -8.69 4.99
C ALA A 10 -25.70 -7.42 5.84
N GLY A 11 -25.43 -6.29 5.18
CA GLY A 11 -25.23 -5.00 5.86
C GLY A 11 -23.93 -4.88 6.65
N GLY A 12 -23.02 -5.87 6.56
CA GLY A 12 -21.72 -5.82 7.20
C GLY A 12 -20.88 -4.64 6.71
N ARG A 13 -20.23 -3.94 7.65
CA ARG A 13 -19.28 -2.86 7.36
C ARG A 13 -17.97 -3.18 8.05
N CYS A 14 -16.97 -3.57 7.26
CA CYS A 14 -15.61 -3.79 7.74
C CYS A 14 -14.81 -2.50 7.57
N HIS A 15 -14.06 -2.13 8.61
CA HIS A 15 -13.17 -0.96 8.61
C HIS A 15 -11.70 -1.35 8.51
N GLU A 16 -11.39 -2.65 8.46
CA GLU A 16 -10.04 -3.11 8.20
C GLU A 16 -9.63 -2.78 6.75
N PRO A 17 -8.39 -2.32 6.52
CA PRO A 17 -7.88 -2.08 5.17
C PRO A 17 -7.96 -3.33 4.30
N ALA A 18 -8.18 -3.15 3.00
CA ALA A 18 -8.13 -4.24 2.03
C ALA A 18 -7.41 -3.81 0.76
N GLU A 19 -6.78 -4.78 0.12
CA GLU A 19 -6.02 -4.60 -1.11
C GLU A 19 -6.74 -5.18 -2.31
N LEU A 20 -6.31 -4.78 -3.51
CA LEU A 20 -6.79 -5.39 -4.74
C LEU A 20 -6.32 -6.85 -4.88
N LEU A 21 -5.12 -7.17 -4.36
CA LEU A 21 -4.55 -8.51 -4.41
C LEU A 21 -5.37 -9.53 -3.59
N ASP A 22 -6.07 -9.07 -2.55
CA ASP A 22 -6.95 -9.89 -1.71
C ASP A 22 -8.14 -10.47 -2.48
N ILE A 23 -8.55 -9.86 -3.60
CA ILE A 23 -9.75 -10.28 -4.35
C ILE A 23 -9.59 -11.70 -4.90
N TYR A 24 -8.44 -12.01 -5.50
CA TYR A 24 -8.23 -13.32 -6.13
C TYR A 24 -8.29 -14.49 -5.12
N PRO A 25 -7.51 -14.52 -4.02
CA PRO A 25 -7.62 -15.58 -3.01
C PRO A 25 -9.02 -15.63 -2.37
N THR A 26 -9.70 -14.48 -2.19
CA THR A 26 -11.09 -14.46 -1.73
C THR A 26 -12.02 -15.22 -2.67
N LEU A 27 -11.87 -15.05 -3.99
CA LEU A 27 -12.68 -15.77 -4.98
C LEU A 27 -12.34 -17.25 -5.04
N VAL A 28 -11.06 -17.62 -4.89
CA VAL A 28 -10.63 -19.03 -4.79
C VAL A 28 -11.36 -19.72 -3.64
N ASP A 29 -11.36 -19.11 -2.45
CA ASP A 29 -12.02 -19.64 -1.27
C ASP A 29 -13.55 -19.72 -1.43
N LEU A 30 -14.19 -18.65 -1.89
CA LEU A 30 -15.64 -18.60 -2.08
C LEU A 30 -16.13 -19.63 -3.12
N CYS A 31 -15.31 -19.95 -4.12
CA CYS A 31 -15.63 -20.95 -5.13
C CYS A 31 -15.22 -22.37 -4.72
N GLY A 32 -14.57 -22.58 -3.57
CA GLY A 32 -14.07 -23.89 -3.14
C GLY A 32 -13.01 -24.46 -4.09
N LEU A 33 -12.22 -23.60 -4.73
CA LEU A 33 -11.15 -23.99 -5.64
C LEU A 33 -9.89 -24.40 -4.85
N PRO A 34 -8.98 -25.18 -5.45
CA PRO A 34 -7.69 -25.45 -4.83
C PRO A 34 -6.92 -24.16 -4.55
N THR A 35 -6.22 -24.12 -3.41
CA THR A 35 -5.33 -23.01 -3.07
C THR A 35 -4.28 -22.81 -4.15
N LYS A 36 -3.99 -21.56 -4.47
CA LYS A 36 -2.92 -21.19 -5.41
C LYS A 36 -1.75 -20.63 -4.64
N ASP A 37 -0.60 -21.27 -4.81
CA ASP A 37 0.65 -20.82 -4.20
C ASP A 37 1.18 -19.54 -4.88
N GLY A 38 1.97 -18.77 -4.13
CA GLY A 38 2.60 -17.54 -4.63
C GLY A 38 1.65 -16.35 -4.76
N LEU A 39 0.47 -16.41 -4.14
CA LEU A 39 -0.38 -15.24 -3.95
C LEU A 39 0.12 -14.44 -2.75
N GLU A 40 0.25 -13.12 -2.93
CA GLU A 40 0.62 -12.19 -1.86
C GLU A 40 -0.61 -11.61 -1.15
N GLY A 41 -1.77 -11.57 -1.83
CA GLY A 41 -3.03 -11.18 -1.22
C GLY A 41 -3.57 -12.24 -0.27
N HIS A 42 -4.49 -11.84 0.59
CA HIS A 42 -5.12 -12.70 1.58
C HIS A 42 -6.64 -12.75 1.40
N SER A 43 -7.24 -13.90 1.70
CA SER A 43 -8.68 -14.06 1.59
C SER A 43 -9.42 -13.18 2.61
N LEU A 44 -10.45 -12.48 2.12
CA LEU A 44 -11.35 -11.63 2.92
C LEU A 44 -12.54 -12.40 3.49
N VAL A 45 -12.66 -13.71 3.23
CA VAL A 45 -13.79 -14.53 3.72
C VAL A 45 -14.06 -14.37 5.23
N PRO A 46 -13.04 -14.32 6.12
CA PRO A 46 -13.27 -14.06 7.54
C PRO A 46 -14.01 -12.74 7.81
N GLN A 47 -13.65 -11.67 7.09
CA GLN A 47 -14.27 -10.34 7.20
C GLN A 47 -15.64 -10.28 6.50
N LEU A 48 -15.81 -11.01 5.39
CA LEU A 48 -17.10 -11.14 4.68
C LEU A 48 -18.14 -11.87 5.53
N THR A 49 -17.71 -12.85 6.32
CA THR A 49 -18.57 -13.61 7.24
C THR A 49 -18.83 -12.83 8.52
N LEU A 50 -17.81 -12.19 9.09
CA LEU A 50 -17.92 -11.37 10.31
C LEU A 50 -17.14 -10.07 10.12
N ALA A 51 -17.87 -8.96 9.96
CA ALA A 51 -17.30 -7.67 9.57
C ALA A 51 -16.24 -7.09 10.53
N ASN A 52 -16.29 -7.48 11.81
CA ASN A 52 -15.36 -7.02 12.85
C ASN A 52 -14.15 -7.95 13.04
N THR A 53 -13.98 -8.97 12.19
CA THR A 53 -12.79 -9.84 12.24
C THR A 53 -11.53 -9.01 11.97
N PRO A 54 -10.57 -8.94 12.90
CA PRO A 54 -9.33 -8.20 12.70
C PRO A 54 -8.53 -8.77 11.52
N ARG A 55 -7.68 -7.94 10.92
CA ARG A 55 -6.60 -8.38 10.04
C ARG A 55 -5.29 -8.33 10.81
N GLU A 56 -4.49 -9.38 10.68
CA GLU A 56 -3.16 -9.46 11.31
C GLU A 56 -2.06 -8.80 10.47
N TRP A 57 -2.41 -8.33 9.26
CA TRP A 57 -1.50 -7.72 8.30
C TRP A 57 -2.07 -6.39 7.77
N PRO A 58 -1.21 -5.43 7.41
CA PRO A 58 -1.63 -4.18 6.79
C PRO A 58 -2.09 -4.38 5.33
N ALA A 59 -2.65 -3.33 4.75
CA ALA A 59 -2.72 -3.17 3.31
C ALA A 59 -1.46 -2.45 2.80
N ILE A 60 -0.85 -2.96 1.74
CA ILE A 60 0.39 -2.50 1.12
C ILE A 60 0.08 -2.01 -0.29
N THR A 61 0.58 -0.83 -0.64
CA THR A 61 0.53 -0.27 -1.99
C THR A 61 1.92 0.02 -2.47
N THR A 62 2.27 -0.42 -3.67
CA THR A 62 3.57 -0.12 -4.30
C THR A 62 3.34 0.65 -5.59
N HIS A 63 4.11 1.71 -5.81
CA HIS A 63 4.06 2.52 -7.03
C HIS A 63 5.46 2.78 -7.58
N ASN A 64 5.93 1.92 -8.49
CA ASN A 64 7.34 1.85 -8.89
C ASN A 64 8.24 1.37 -7.74
N GLN A 65 9.56 1.37 -7.97
CA GLN A 65 10.56 0.93 -7.00
C GLN A 65 10.61 1.89 -5.81
N HIS A 66 10.84 1.34 -4.62
CA HIS A 66 11.13 2.09 -3.38
C HIS A 66 10.06 3.09 -2.95
N ASN A 67 8.88 3.05 -3.57
CA ASN A 67 7.73 3.87 -3.23
C ASN A 67 6.61 2.95 -2.73
N HIS A 68 6.38 3.00 -1.42
CA HIS A 68 5.49 2.07 -0.74
C HIS A 68 4.60 2.81 0.25
N GLY A 69 3.35 2.37 0.36
CA GLY A 69 2.43 2.79 1.40
C GLY A 69 1.97 1.59 2.21
N ILE A 70 1.99 1.72 3.54
CA ILE A 70 1.51 0.74 4.50
C ILE A 70 0.30 1.34 5.23
N ARG A 71 -0.84 0.64 5.22
CA ARG A 71 -2.09 1.07 5.84
C ARG A 71 -2.59 0.00 6.81
N THR A 72 -2.54 0.29 8.10
CA THR A 72 -3.26 -0.48 9.15
C THR A 72 -4.62 0.17 9.40
N SER A 73 -5.40 -0.23 10.40
CA SER A 73 -6.63 0.50 10.76
C SER A 73 -6.34 1.89 11.35
N ARG A 74 -5.23 2.05 12.08
CA ARG A 74 -4.85 3.28 12.79
C ARG A 74 -3.83 4.15 12.04
N TRP A 75 -2.93 3.56 11.28
CA TRP A 75 -1.79 4.28 10.73
C TRP A 75 -1.75 4.18 9.21
N ARG A 76 -1.26 5.23 8.57
CA ARG A 76 -0.74 5.19 7.21
C ARG A 76 0.71 5.64 7.25
N TYR A 77 1.60 4.80 6.77
CA TYR A 77 3.02 5.11 6.56
C TYR A 77 3.31 5.10 5.07
N ILE A 78 4.13 6.03 4.60
CA ILE A 78 4.56 6.13 3.20
C ILE A 78 6.07 6.30 3.20
N GLN A 79 6.75 5.51 2.38
CA GLN A 79 8.14 5.72 2.01
C GLN A 79 8.21 6.07 0.53
N TYR A 80 8.98 7.09 0.20
CA TYR A 80 9.31 7.47 -1.17
C TYR A 80 10.69 6.97 -1.59
N ALA A 81 10.92 6.91 -2.91
CA ALA A 81 12.18 6.44 -3.47
C ALA A 81 13.40 7.31 -3.10
N ASP A 82 13.20 8.59 -2.79
CA ASP A 82 14.25 9.48 -2.32
C ASP A 82 14.60 9.28 -0.82
N GLY A 83 13.90 8.37 -0.15
CA GLY A 83 14.06 8.07 1.27
C GLY A 83 13.25 8.98 2.20
N SER A 84 12.48 9.93 1.67
CA SER A 84 11.54 10.70 2.49
C SER A 84 10.39 9.82 2.97
N GLU A 85 9.85 10.17 4.14
CA GLU A 85 8.84 9.36 4.83
C GLU A 85 7.68 10.22 5.32
N GLU A 86 6.48 9.65 5.30
CA GLU A 86 5.27 10.23 5.89
C GLU A 86 4.60 9.24 6.84
N LEU A 87 4.07 9.76 7.96
CA LEU A 87 3.28 8.98 8.91
C LEU A 87 2.04 9.76 9.32
N TYR A 88 0.86 9.16 9.17
CA TYR A 88 -0.42 9.77 9.54
C TYR A 88 -1.20 8.87 10.49
N ASN A 89 -1.78 9.50 11.52
CA ASN A 89 -2.72 8.84 12.41
C ASN A 89 -4.13 8.92 11.82
N MET A 90 -4.60 7.84 11.21
CA MET A 90 -5.86 7.80 10.48
C MET A 90 -7.11 7.88 11.36
N VAL A 91 -6.95 7.89 12.70
CA VAL A 91 -8.03 8.11 13.66
C VAL A 91 -8.09 9.58 14.09
N ALA A 92 -6.94 10.17 14.42
CA ALA A 92 -6.85 11.55 14.90
C ALA A 92 -6.79 12.57 13.75
N ASP A 93 -6.22 12.17 12.61
CA ASP A 93 -6.02 12.95 11.41
C ASP A 93 -6.46 12.15 10.16
N PRO A 94 -7.77 11.92 9.98
CA PRO A 94 -8.29 11.15 8.84
C PRO A 94 -8.11 11.86 7.48
N HIS A 95 -7.62 13.11 7.48
CA HIS A 95 -7.37 13.91 6.29
C HIS A 95 -5.89 14.06 5.96
N GLU A 96 -5.00 13.48 6.77
CA GLU A 96 -3.56 13.35 6.48
C GLU A 96 -2.87 14.72 6.35
N TRP A 97 -3.20 15.64 7.24
CA TRP A 97 -2.66 17.00 7.24
C TRP A 97 -1.36 17.13 8.02
N ASP A 98 -1.15 16.30 9.04
CA ASP A 98 0.01 16.40 9.92
C ASP A 98 0.93 15.18 9.75
N ASN A 99 2.06 15.39 9.06
CA ASN A 99 3.06 14.35 8.91
C ASN A 99 3.86 14.18 10.21
N LEU A 100 3.71 13.01 10.84
CA LEU A 100 4.33 12.64 12.11
C LEU A 100 5.68 11.90 11.98
N ALA A 101 6.17 11.61 10.77
CA ALA A 101 7.32 10.73 10.57
C ALA A 101 8.61 11.23 11.25
N ILE A 102 8.84 12.55 11.27
CA ILE A 102 10.03 13.16 11.89
C ILE A 102 9.86 13.39 13.41
N ASN A 103 8.69 13.12 13.97
CA ASN A 103 8.43 13.31 15.38
C ASN A 103 8.92 12.09 16.16
N SER A 104 9.94 12.29 16.99
CA SER A 104 10.59 11.21 17.75
C SER A 104 9.66 10.45 18.70
N ALA A 105 8.49 11.00 19.05
CA ALA A 105 7.48 10.30 19.84
C ALA A 105 6.83 9.11 19.10
N TYR A 106 6.95 9.05 17.77
CA TYR A 106 6.36 7.99 16.93
C TYR A 106 7.41 7.10 16.26
N GLY A 107 8.69 7.19 16.66
CA GLY A 107 9.78 6.42 16.06
C GLY A 107 9.50 4.91 16.07
N ASP A 108 9.02 4.37 17.19
CA ASP A 108 8.69 2.93 17.30
C ASP A 108 7.59 2.50 16.31
N VAL A 109 6.62 3.37 16.03
CA VAL A 109 5.54 3.10 15.06
C VAL A 109 6.10 3.10 13.63
N VAL A 110 7.00 4.01 13.32
CA VAL A 110 7.68 4.04 12.01
C VAL A 110 8.48 2.76 11.80
N GLU A 111 9.28 2.36 12.78
CA GLU A 111 10.09 1.13 12.69
C GLU A 111 9.20 -0.11 12.51
N GLU A 112 8.14 -0.24 13.31
CA GLU A 112 7.16 -1.34 13.19
C GLU A 112 6.55 -1.41 11.78
N LEU A 113 6.11 -0.27 11.23
CA LEU A 113 5.48 -0.24 9.91
C LEU A 113 6.49 -0.49 8.78
N ARG A 114 7.76 -0.11 8.99
CA ARG A 114 8.85 -0.34 8.02
C ARG A 114 9.14 -1.84 7.83
N GLU A 115 8.87 -2.67 8.84
CA GLU A 115 9.02 -4.13 8.73
C GLU A 115 8.07 -4.75 7.69
N HIS A 116 6.98 -4.07 7.34
CA HIS A 116 6.03 -4.52 6.32
C HIS A 116 6.41 -4.13 4.89
N LEU A 117 7.49 -3.37 4.69
CA LEU A 117 7.92 -3.00 3.35
C LEU A 117 8.35 -4.21 2.53
N PRO A 118 8.07 -4.22 1.22
CA PRO A 118 8.58 -5.25 0.32
C PRO A 118 10.10 -5.35 0.40
N THR A 119 10.60 -6.55 0.71
CA THR A 119 12.05 -6.82 0.78
C THR A 119 12.69 -6.93 -0.61
N ILE A 120 11.87 -7.19 -1.64
CA ILE A 120 12.30 -7.29 -3.04
C ILE A 120 11.73 -6.10 -3.80
N ASN A 121 12.61 -5.18 -4.19
CA ASN A 121 12.29 -4.06 -5.07
C ASN A 121 12.79 -4.37 -6.48
N THR A 122 11.86 -4.65 -7.40
CA THR A 122 12.21 -5.02 -8.77
C THR A 122 12.19 -3.80 -9.68
N TYR A 123 13.17 -3.73 -10.58
CA TYR A 123 13.18 -2.70 -11.59
C TYR A 123 11.98 -2.81 -12.54
N ALA A 124 11.60 -1.69 -13.13
CA ALA A 124 10.63 -1.70 -14.21
C ALA A 124 11.07 -2.67 -15.31
N VAL A 125 10.10 -3.38 -15.88
CA VAL A 125 10.37 -4.29 -17.00
C VAL A 125 10.98 -3.48 -18.16
N PRO A 126 12.02 -3.98 -18.85
CA PRO A 126 12.60 -3.26 -19.97
C PRO A 126 11.55 -2.85 -21.01
N GLY A 127 11.51 -1.56 -21.35
CA GLY A 127 10.54 -0.97 -22.27
C GLY A 127 9.27 -0.40 -21.60
N SER A 128 9.08 -0.59 -20.30
CA SER A 128 8.12 0.20 -19.52
C SER A 128 8.73 1.59 -19.27
N ALA A 129 8.04 2.64 -19.72
CA ALA A 129 8.46 4.03 -19.51
C ALA A 129 7.37 4.89 -18.85
N HIS A 130 6.08 4.56 -19.09
CA HIS A 130 4.98 5.42 -18.64
C HIS A 130 4.83 5.46 -17.12
N ARG A 131 4.75 6.68 -16.57
CA ARG A 131 4.55 6.98 -15.14
C ARG A 131 5.64 6.42 -14.23
N ILE A 132 6.85 6.30 -14.74
CA ILE A 132 8.00 5.83 -13.96
C ILE A 132 8.82 7.04 -13.57
N LEU A 133 8.92 7.27 -12.26
CA LEU A 133 9.89 8.17 -11.64
C LEU A 133 10.95 7.30 -10.96
N LEU A 134 12.20 7.45 -11.38
CA LEU A 134 13.35 6.78 -10.77
C LEU A 134 14.23 7.80 -10.08
N TYR A 135 14.90 7.37 -9.02
CA TYR A 135 16.00 8.09 -8.40
C TYR A 135 17.25 7.22 -8.50
N ASP A 136 18.19 7.58 -9.36
CA ASP A 136 19.48 6.90 -9.48
C ASP A 136 20.59 7.83 -8.97
N ASN A 137 21.29 7.42 -7.91
CA ASN A 137 22.32 8.23 -7.24
C ASN A 137 21.88 9.67 -6.88
N GLY A 138 20.60 9.86 -6.57
CA GLY A 138 20.01 11.17 -6.23
C GLY A 138 19.59 12.01 -7.44
N GLN A 139 19.77 11.51 -8.67
CA GLN A 139 19.27 12.13 -9.90
C GLN A 139 17.85 11.60 -10.22
N PRO A 140 16.82 12.46 -10.25
CA PRO A 140 15.49 12.06 -10.69
C PRO A 140 15.45 11.84 -12.21
N ASN A 141 14.74 10.80 -12.64
CA ASN A 141 14.47 10.49 -14.05
C ASN A 141 12.96 10.22 -14.23
N TRP A 142 12.31 10.93 -15.16
CA TRP A 142 10.90 10.79 -15.48
C TRP A 142 10.72 10.23 -16.89
N GLU A 143 10.10 9.06 -16.98
CA GLU A 143 9.80 8.36 -18.23
C GLU A 143 11.00 8.14 -19.16
N GLY A 144 12.21 8.02 -18.60
CA GLY A 144 13.45 7.79 -19.33
C GLY A 144 14.30 9.04 -19.55
N GLU A 145 13.80 10.22 -19.21
CA GLU A 145 14.53 11.49 -19.33
C GLU A 145 14.96 11.98 -17.93
N ASP A 146 16.22 12.37 -17.78
CA ASP A 146 16.71 12.94 -16.52
C ASP A 146 16.06 14.31 -16.28
N ILE A 147 15.63 14.57 -15.04
CA ILE A 147 15.07 15.86 -14.63
C ILE A 147 16.19 16.70 -14.00
N GLU A 148 16.58 17.77 -14.67
CA GLU A 148 17.57 18.71 -14.14
C GLU A 148 16.96 19.64 -13.08
N ALA A 149 17.80 20.17 -12.20
CA ALA A 149 17.36 21.03 -11.10
C ALA A 149 16.69 22.34 -11.58
N ASP A 150 16.97 22.76 -12.81
CA ASP A 150 16.43 23.96 -13.46
C ASP A 150 15.39 23.64 -14.55
N ASP A 151 14.97 22.39 -14.69
CA ASP A 151 13.93 22.03 -15.65
C ASP A 151 12.60 22.76 -15.34
N PRO A 152 11.87 23.20 -16.38
CA PRO A 152 10.60 23.89 -16.20
C PRO A 152 9.58 22.93 -15.60
N ILE A 153 8.90 23.37 -14.53
CA ILE A 153 7.78 22.62 -13.96
C ILE A 153 6.66 22.57 -15.01
N PRO A 154 6.24 21.38 -15.48
CA PRO A 154 5.12 21.29 -16.39
C PRO A 154 3.88 21.90 -15.74
N GLU A 155 3.19 22.79 -16.46
CA GLU A 155 1.95 23.48 -16.07
C GLU A 155 2.08 24.74 -15.18
N LEU A 156 3.28 25.30 -15.00
CA LEU A 156 3.50 26.69 -14.54
C LEU A 156 3.87 27.65 -15.67
#